data_AF-A0A4S4CDZ4-F1
#
_entry.id   AF-A0A4S4CDZ4-F1
#
_cell.length_a   1.000
_cell.length_b   1.000
_cell.length_c   1.000
_cell.angle_alpha   90.00
_cell.angle_beta   90.00
_cell.angle_gamma   90.00
#
_symmetry.space_group_name_H-M   'P 1'
#
loop_
_entity.id
_entity.type
_entity.pdbx_description
1 polymer ?
#
loop_
_entity_poly.entity_id
_entity_poly.type
_entity_poly.pdbx_seq_one_letter_code
_entity_poly.pdbx_strand_id
1 'polypeptide(L)'
;MTMHVSPAPTALEPHERARMDALERTVRDGLRDFQRTGEALAQIRDNQLYRASFESFEEYLEQRWGFTRTQAGRLIDAAETARVLEPLGIAPQSERQARALKPAAKILTELEPEQRRMVARLVEAAGGADDDLPWDASAHPAEVRIMANVVQKLTPESTVHHPHSGDEVPFESLSSPERFEVIRTHVDQRTHAYHEKQEAKANKAPVENVNWTDWCVNYAGQALGPGQRIEIVVERDGGGAARAQARIVDGATGELLAEGQGAPFLKKAVLNLVAEVKG
;
A
#
# COMPACT_ATOMS: atom_id res chain seq x y z
N MET A 1 -46.40 10.89 36.45
CA MET A 1 -45.97 9.73 35.63
C MET A 1 -46.13 10.14 34.18
N THR A 2 -45.18 10.91 33.66
CA THR A 2 -45.21 11.43 32.29
C THR A 2 -44.47 10.43 31.43
N MET A 3 -45.21 9.59 30.71
CA MET A 3 -44.64 8.69 29.72
C MET A 3 -44.07 9.53 28.57
N HIS A 4 -42.74 9.58 28.46
CA HIS A 4 -42.08 9.96 27.21
C HIS A 4 -42.33 8.83 26.22
N VAL A 5 -43.30 9.04 25.33
CA VAL A 5 -43.44 8.22 24.12
C VAL A 5 -42.31 8.64 23.19
N SER A 6 -41.31 7.77 23.02
CA SER A 6 -40.31 7.92 21.96
C SER A 6 -41.00 7.91 20.60
N PRO A 7 -40.78 8.89 19.71
CA PRO A 7 -41.30 8.83 18.35
C PRO A 7 -40.51 7.80 17.52
N ALA A 8 -41.17 7.25 16.50
CA ALA A 8 -40.61 6.25 15.59
C ALA A 8 -39.32 6.76 14.89
N PRO A 9 -38.32 5.90 14.65
CA PRO A 9 -36.92 6.30 14.40
C PRO A 9 -36.58 6.92 13.02
N THR A 10 -37.53 7.55 12.33
CA THR A 10 -37.31 8.04 10.94
C THR A 10 -37.09 9.55 10.83
N ALA A 11 -37.55 10.37 11.80
CA ALA A 11 -37.40 11.82 11.74
C ALA A 11 -36.16 12.29 12.54
N LEU A 12 -35.39 13.22 11.97
CA LEU A 12 -34.30 13.89 12.69
C LEU A 12 -34.87 14.88 13.72
N GLU A 13 -34.29 14.87 14.92
CA GLU A 13 -34.54 15.88 15.94
C GLU A 13 -34.05 17.27 15.47
N PRO A 14 -34.58 18.39 16.00
CA PRO A 14 -34.21 19.73 15.57
C PRO A 14 -32.70 20.02 15.59
N HIS A 15 -32.01 19.50 16.61
CA HIS A 15 -30.56 19.64 16.74
C HIS A 15 -29.78 18.81 15.71
N GLU A 16 -30.25 17.60 15.38
CA GLU A 16 -29.66 16.75 14.34
C GLU A 16 -29.84 17.39 12.96
N ARG A 17 -31.00 17.99 12.70
CA ARG A 17 -31.26 18.73 11.45
C ARG A 17 -30.35 19.95 11.30
N ALA A 18 -30.22 20.75 12.37
CA ALA A 18 -29.29 21.87 12.37
C ALA A 18 -27.83 21.41 12.17
N ARG A 19 -27.46 20.26 12.75
CA ARG A 19 -26.14 19.66 12.54
C ARG A 19 -25.95 19.19 11.10
N MET A 20 -26.92 18.49 10.53
CA MET A 20 -26.92 18.06 9.13
C MET A 20 -26.74 19.26 8.20
N ASP A 21 -27.53 20.32 8.36
CA ASP A 21 -27.44 21.54 7.54
C ASP A 21 -26.04 22.18 7.60
N ALA A 22 -25.42 22.21 8.78
CA ALA A 22 -24.06 22.73 8.95
C ALA A 22 -22.99 21.85 8.29
N LEU A 23 -23.14 20.52 8.38
CA LEU A 23 -22.23 19.56 7.74
C LEU A 23 -22.38 19.59 6.21
N GLU A 24 -23.61 19.66 5.68
CA GLU A 24 -23.85 19.81 4.24
C GLU A 24 -23.27 21.12 3.68
N ARG A 25 -23.36 22.23 4.42
CA ARG A 25 -22.66 23.48 4.04
C ARG A 25 -21.14 23.25 3.96
N THR A 26 -20.57 22.56 4.95
CA THR A 26 -19.13 22.24 4.95
C THR A 26 -18.74 21.39 3.74
N VAL A 27 -19.53 20.37 3.39
CA VAL A 27 -19.28 19.53 2.20
C VAL A 27 -19.36 20.36 0.91
N ARG A 28 -20.35 21.25 0.81
CA ARG A 28 -20.53 22.14 -0.35
C ARG A 28 -19.37 23.11 -0.53
N ASP A 29 -18.95 23.76 0.55
CA ASP A 29 -17.91 24.79 0.53
C ASP A 29 -16.49 24.19 0.43
N GLY A 30 -16.34 22.93 0.81
CA GLY A 30 -15.07 22.28 1.09
C GLY A 30 -14.49 21.40 0.00
N LEU A 31 -14.98 21.39 -1.25
CA LEU A 31 -14.42 20.50 -2.29
C LEU A 31 -12.91 20.71 -2.58
N ARG A 32 -12.34 21.85 -2.15
CA ARG A 32 -10.89 22.14 -2.17
C ARG A 32 -10.16 21.76 -0.87
N ASP A 33 -10.89 21.55 0.21
CA ASP A 33 -10.42 21.14 1.54
C ASP A 33 -10.93 19.72 1.85
N PHE A 34 -10.15 18.74 1.40
CA PHE A 34 -10.51 17.33 1.51
C PHE A 34 -10.68 16.89 2.97
N GLN A 35 -9.98 17.52 3.92
CA GLN A 35 -10.02 17.14 5.34
C GLN A 35 -11.38 17.49 5.93
N ARG A 36 -11.79 18.76 5.83
CA ARG A 36 -13.10 19.21 6.33
C ARG A 36 -14.26 18.49 5.65
N THR A 37 -14.15 18.24 4.35
CA THR A 37 -15.17 17.49 3.60
C THR A 37 -15.25 16.04 4.08
N GLY A 38 -14.12 15.36 4.23
CA GLY A 38 -14.06 13.99 4.73
C GLY A 38 -14.62 13.85 6.14
N GLU A 39 -14.26 14.76 7.06
CA GLU A 39 -14.80 14.80 8.42
C GLU A 39 -16.31 15.02 8.45
N ALA A 40 -16.81 15.93 7.61
CA ALA A 40 -18.24 16.20 7.53
C ALA A 40 -19.01 14.98 7.01
N LEU A 41 -18.51 14.34 5.94
CA LEU A 41 -19.09 13.11 5.40
C LEU A 41 -19.05 11.96 6.41
N ALA A 42 -17.96 11.81 7.17
CA ALA A 42 -17.86 10.81 8.23
C ALA A 42 -18.93 11.03 9.31
N GLN A 43 -19.10 12.27 9.77
CA GLN A 43 -20.11 12.59 10.78
C GLN A 43 -21.54 12.36 10.29
N ILE A 44 -21.85 12.69 9.03
CA ILE A 44 -23.16 12.41 8.44
C ILE A 44 -23.40 10.89 8.38
N ARG A 45 -22.39 10.11 7.98
CA ARG A 45 -22.45 8.65 7.91
C ARG A 45 -22.65 8.01 9.28
N ASP A 46 -21.78 8.35 10.23
CA ASP A 46 -21.66 7.67 11.51
C ASP A 46 -22.86 7.97 12.43
N ASN A 47 -23.44 9.17 12.32
CA ASN A 47 -24.66 9.56 13.04
C ASN A 47 -25.94 9.32 12.22
N GLN A 48 -25.82 8.71 11.03
CA GLN A 48 -26.94 8.44 10.11
C GLN A 48 -27.84 9.65 9.88
N LEU A 49 -27.26 10.85 9.72
CA LEU A 49 -28.03 12.09 9.60
C LEU A 49 -28.83 12.15 8.29
N TYR A 50 -28.48 11.34 7.29
CA TYR A 50 -29.21 11.25 6.03
C TYR A 50 -30.55 10.50 6.13
N ARG A 51 -30.81 9.77 7.22
CA ARG A 51 -31.92 8.80 7.35
C ARG A 51 -33.33 9.37 7.19
N ALA A 52 -33.50 10.69 7.37
CA ALA A 52 -34.80 11.34 7.21
C ALA A 52 -35.18 11.65 5.76
N SER A 53 -34.25 11.53 4.81
CA SER A 53 -34.51 11.85 3.39
C SER A 53 -33.98 10.81 2.41
N PHE A 54 -33.13 9.88 2.87
CA PHE A 54 -32.49 8.87 2.04
C PHE A 54 -32.47 7.54 2.77
N GLU A 55 -32.70 6.44 2.04
CA GLU A 55 -32.72 5.09 2.61
C GLU A 55 -31.31 4.58 2.92
N SER A 56 -30.29 5.12 2.24
CA SER A 56 -28.90 4.75 2.45
C SER A 56 -27.94 5.94 2.32
N PHE A 57 -26.75 5.79 2.90
CA PHE A 57 -25.68 6.79 2.74
C PHE A 57 -25.25 6.93 1.28
N GLU A 58 -25.31 5.84 0.51
CA GLU A 58 -24.94 5.83 -0.90
C GLU A 58 -25.92 6.64 -1.76
N GLU A 59 -27.22 6.44 -1.54
CA GLU A 59 -28.27 7.24 -2.18
C GLU A 59 -28.14 8.73 -1.84
N TYR A 60 -27.87 9.06 -0.56
CA TYR A 60 -27.58 10.43 -0.13
C TYR A 60 -26.40 11.04 -0.88
N LEU A 61 -25.28 10.31 -0.97
CA LEU A 61 -24.07 10.78 -1.64
C LEU A 61 -24.30 11.06 -3.13
N GLU A 62 -24.98 10.15 -3.82
CA GLU A 62 -25.25 10.27 -5.24
C GLU A 62 -26.21 11.44 -5.51
N GLN A 63 -27.34 11.50 -4.80
CA GLN A 63 -28.36 12.52 -5.07
C GLN A 63 -27.95 13.93 -4.63
N ARG A 64 -27.17 14.08 -3.55
CA ARG A 64 -26.76 15.41 -3.06
C ARG A 64 -25.48 15.94 -3.68
N TRP A 65 -24.52 15.06 -3.96
CA TRP A 65 -23.15 15.44 -4.31
C TRP A 65 -22.66 14.83 -5.62
N GLY A 66 -23.38 13.87 -6.21
CA GLY A 66 -22.90 13.10 -7.36
C GLY A 66 -21.70 12.21 -7.03
N PHE A 67 -21.49 11.91 -5.75
CA PHE A 67 -20.36 11.11 -5.29
C PHE A 67 -20.71 9.63 -5.30
N THR A 68 -19.76 8.81 -5.75
CA THR A 68 -19.82 7.38 -5.47
C THR A 68 -19.38 7.11 -4.04
N ARG A 69 -19.85 5.99 -3.47
CA ARG A 69 -19.41 5.51 -2.16
C ARG A 69 -17.89 5.42 -2.03
N THR A 70 -17.19 5.01 -3.10
CA THR A 70 -15.72 4.94 -3.12
C THR A 70 -15.07 6.32 -3.05
N GLN A 71 -15.61 7.34 -3.73
CA GLN A 71 -15.08 8.69 -3.67
C GLN A 71 -15.23 9.28 -2.27
N ALA A 72 -16.43 9.18 -1.68
CA ALA A 72 -16.68 9.62 -0.31
C ALA A 72 -15.79 8.87 0.70
N GLY A 73 -15.64 7.55 0.54
CA GLY A 73 -14.75 6.74 1.37
C GLY A 73 -13.30 7.21 1.34
N ARG A 74 -12.78 7.60 0.16
CA ARG A 74 -11.41 8.15 0.05
C ARG A 74 -11.25 9.47 0.80
N LEU A 75 -12.24 10.36 0.74
CA LEU A 75 -12.20 11.63 1.47
C LEU A 75 -12.25 11.41 2.98
N ILE A 76 -13.13 10.51 3.43
CA ILE A 76 -13.24 10.12 4.85
C ILE A 76 -11.91 9.53 5.33
N ASP A 77 -11.38 8.51 4.63
CA ASP A 77 -10.11 7.86 4.98
C ASP A 77 -8.95 8.87 5.02
N ALA A 78 -8.92 9.81 4.09
CA ALA A 78 -7.88 10.83 4.01
C ALA A 78 -7.96 11.83 5.17
N ALA A 79 -9.16 12.25 5.55
CA ALA A 79 -9.38 13.11 6.71
C ALA A 79 -9.02 12.39 8.03
N GLU A 80 -9.43 11.12 8.18
CA GLU A 80 -9.04 10.31 9.33
C GLU A 80 -7.52 10.14 9.41
N THR A 81 -6.86 9.93 8.26
CA THR A 81 -5.40 9.83 8.18
C THR A 81 -4.72 11.14 8.59
N ALA A 82 -5.19 12.29 8.09
CA ALA A 82 -4.65 13.59 8.45
C ALA A 82 -4.75 13.86 9.97
N ARG A 83 -5.89 13.54 10.57
CA ARG A 83 -6.11 13.67 12.03
C ARG A 83 -5.16 12.80 12.86
N VAL A 84 -4.82 11.59 12.40
CA VAL A 84 -3.85 10.73 13.10
C VAL A 84 -2.42 11.29 13.03
N LEU A 85 -2.11 12.02 11.95
CA LEU A 85 -0.79 12.55 11.66
C LEU A 85 -0.56 13.96 12.22
N GLU A 86 -1.62 14.70 12.53
CA GLU A 86 -1.57 16.05 13.11
C GLU A 86 -0.66 16.13 14.35
N PRO A 87 -0.69 15.20 15.33
CA PRO A 87 0.21 15.24 16.48
C PRO A 87 1.70 15.03 16.15
N LEU A 88 2.01 14.56 14.94
CA LEU A 88 3.38 14.40 14.45
C LEU A 88 3.86 15.65 13.68
N GLY A 89 3.03 16.69 13.56
CA GLY A 89 3.33 17.87 12.74
C GLY A 89 3.21 17.62 11.23
N ILE A 90 2.64 16.49 10.81
CA ILE A 90 2.47 16.15 9.40
C ILE A 90 1.05 16.57 8.97
N ALA A 91 0.96 17.55 8.08
CA ALA A 91 -0.30 18.07 7.54
C ALA A 91 -0.40 17.81 6.02
N PRO A 92 -1.05 16.71 5.58
CA PRO A 92 -1.20 16.42 4.16
C PRO A 92 -2.03 17.50 3.46
N GLN A 93 -1.51 18.04 2.35
CA GLN A 93 -2.12 19.12 1.56
C GLN A 93 -3.13 18.61 0.52
N SER A 94 -3.22 17.29 0.32
CA SER A 94 -4.18 16.67 -0.60
C SER A 94 -4.59 15.27 -0.16
N GLU A 95 -5.75 14.79 -0.65
CA GLU A 95 -6.21 13.40 -0.47
C GLU A 95 -5.13 12.40 -0.91
N ARG A 96 -4.44 12.69 -2.02
CA ARG A 96 -3.38 11.82 -2.55
C ARG A 96 -2.23 11.67 -1.54
N GLN A 97 -1.80 12.75 -0.91
CA GLN A 97 -0.73 12.71 0.11
C GLN A 97 -1.20 11.95 1.35
N ALA A 98 -2.41 12.25 1.86
CA ALA A 98 -2.97 11.54 3.01
C ALA A 98 -3.09 10.04 2.72
N ARG A 99 -3.56 9.65 1.53
CA ARG A 99 -3.64 8.25 1.11
C ARG A 99 -2.29 7.54 1.10
N ALA A 100 -1.23 8.22 0.68
CA ALA A 100 0.13 7.66 0.70
C ALA A 100 0.63 7.40 2.13
N LEU A 101 0.17 8.20 3.10
CA LEU A 101 0.52 8.09 4.52
C LEU A 101 -0.40 7.15 5.32
N LYS A 102 -1.53 6.71 4.74
CA LYS A 102 -2.48 5.78 5.38
C LYS A 102 -1.81 4.54 6.01
N PRO A 103 -0.83 3.87 5.37
CA PRO A 103 -0.14 2.74 6.00
C PRO A 103 0.64 3.11 7.27
N ALA A 104 1.21 4.32 7.34
CA ALA A 104 1.87 4.81 8.55
C ALA A 104 0.84 5.14 9.64
N ALA A 105 -0.25 5.83 9.28
CA ALA A 105 -1.34 6.15 10.19
C ALA A 105 -1.94 4.91 10.85
N LYS A 106 -2.11 3.80 10.11
CA LYS A 106 -2.58 2.53 10.68
C LYS A 106 -1.68 2.02 11.81
N ILE A 107 -0.36 2.09 11.62
CA ILE A 107 0.60 1.67 12.66
C ILE A 107 0.51 2.63 13.85
N LEU A 108 0.46 3.94 13.60
CA LEU A 108 0.37 4.96 14.63
C LEU A 108 -0.87 4.80 15.52
N THR A 109 -2.02 4.38 14.97
CA THR A 109 -3.22 4.12 15.78
C THR A 109 -3.06 2.97 16.78
N GLU A 110 -2.14 2.05 16.52
CA GLU A 110 -1.82 0.90 17.38
C GLU A 110 -0.71 1.21 18.41
N LEU A 111 -0.02 2.35 18.26
CA LEU A 111 1.07 2.75 19.17
C LEU A 111 0.55 3.43 20.44
N GLU A 112 1.28 3.23 21.53
CA GLU A 112 1.10 3.94 22.79
C GLU A 112 1.45 5.44 22.65
N PRO A 113 0.92 6.33 23.51
CA PRO A 113 1.20 7.77 23.42
C PRO A 113 2.68 8.13 23.44
N GLU A 114 3.50 7.43 24.23
CA GLU A 114 4.95 7.65 24.28
C GLU A 114 5.65 7.23 22.99
N GLN A 115 5.22 6.11 22.40
CA GLN A 115 5.72 5.64 21.10
C GLN A 115 5.36 6.63 19.98
N ARG A 116 4.16 7.23 20.01
CA ARG A 116 3.78 8.29 19.05
C ARG A 116 4.65 9.53 19.17
N ARG A 117 4.97 9.96 20.40
CA ARG A 117 5.90 11.09 20.64
C ARG A 117 7.31 10.77 20.15
N MET A 118 7.75 9.52 20.30
CA MET A 118 9.03 9.06 19.74
C MET A 118 9.04 9.18 18.22
N VAL A 119 7.96 8.76 17.53
CA VAL A 119 7.82 8.95 16.08
C VAL A 119 7.79 10.43 15.71
N ALA A 120 7.05 11.27 16.43
CA ALA A 120 7.02 12.72 16.18
C ALA A 120 8.42 13.34 16.29
N ARG A 121 9.20 12.95 17.30
CA ARG A 121 10.58 13.40 17.47
C ARG A 121 11.51 12.94 16.33
N LEU A 122 11.30 11.73 15.79
CA LEU A 122 12.04 11.25 14.61
C LEU A 122 11.67 12.04 13.35
N VAL A 123 10.38 12.35 13.17
CA VAL A 123 9.91 13.19 12.05
C VAL A 123 10.50 14.59 12.14
N GLU A 124 10.49 15.20 13.31
CA GLU A 124 11.10 16.51 13.56
C GLU A 124 12.61 16.49 13.30
N ALA A 125 13.32 15.48 13.80
CA ALA A 125 14.76 15.33 13.58
C ALA A 125 15.12 15.10 12.10
N ALA A 126 14.24 14.46 11.32
CA ALA A 126 14.42 14.28 9.88
C ALA A 126 14.06 15.54 9.08
N GLY A 127 13.12 16.35 9.57
CA GLY A 127 12.66 17.58 8.91
C GLY A 127 13.46 18.85 9.26
N GLY A 128 14.34 18.80 10.27
CA GLY A 128 15.13 19.95 10.71
C GLY A 128 16.60 19.89 10.31
N ALA A 129 16.98 20.62 9.25
CA ALA A 129 18.29 21.29 9.08
C ALA A 129 18.49 21.99 7.71
N ASP A 130 17.63 21.81 6.71
CA ASP A 130 17.76 22.49 5.42
C ASP A 130 16.45 23.15 5.00
N ASP A 131 16.38 24.47 5.17
CA ASP A 131 15.36 25.36 4.58
C ASP A 131 15.44 25.37 3.03
N ASP A 132 16.48 24.76 2.45
CA ASP A 132 16.76 24.61 1.02
C ASP A 132 16.31 23.26 0.44
N LEU A 133 15.71 22.36 1.25
CA LEU A 133 15.17 21.12 0.72
C LEU A 133 13.97 21.43 -0.20
N PRO A 134 13.82 20.70 -1.32
CA PRO A 134 12.68 20.90 -2.21
C PRO A 134 11.38 20.86 -1.41
N TRP A 135 10.36 21.59 -1.84
CA TRP A 135 9.02 21.64 -1.22
C TRP A 135 8.32 20.25 -1.09
N ASP A 136 8.97 19.16 -1.51
CA ASP A 136 8.58 17.77 -1.28
C ASP A 136 9.18 17.12 -0.02
N ALA A 137 10.04 17.82 0.73
CA ALA A 137 10.86 17.29 1.82
C ALA A 137 10.16 17.18 3.19
N SER A 138 8.82 17.19 3.21
CA SER A 138 8.13 16.56 4.32
C SER A 138 8.47 15.06 4.29
N ALA A 139 8.90 14.49 5.41
CA ALA A 139 9.33 13.08 5.52
C ALA A 139 8.52 12.16 4.59
N HIS A 140 9.21 11.52 3.64
CA HIS A 140 8.55 10.79 2.56
C HIS A 140 7.60 9.74 3.16
N PRO A 141 6.40 9.46 2.60
CA PRO A 141 5.43 8.57 3.23
C PRO A 141 5.96 7.17 3.60
N ALA A 142 6.94 6.69 2.84
CA ALA A 142 7.64 5.45 3.15
C ALA A 142 8.51 5.55 4.42
N GLU A 143 9.16 6.69 4.65
CA GLU A 143 10.03 6.94 5.81
C GLU A 143 9.23 7.09 7.09
N VAL A 144 8.12 7.84 7.08
CA VAL A 144 7.20 7.92 8.23
C VAL A 144 6.70 6.52 8.62
N ARG A 145 6.39 5.68 7.62
CA ARG A 145 6.02 4.28 7.85
C ARG A 145 7.18 3.45 8.40
N ILE A 146 8.42 3.70 7.98
CA ILE A 146 9.61 3.02 8.52
C ILE A 146 9.81 3.41 9.98
N MET A 147 9.75 4.70 10.31
CA MET A 147 9.82 5.22 11.68
C MET A 147 8.79 4.55 12.58
N ALA A 148 7.52 4.55 12.17
CA ALA A 148 6.45 3.91 12.93
C ALA A 148 6.68 2.40 13.11
N ASN A 149 7.14 1.69 12.07
CA ASN A 149 7.45 0.26 12.15
C ASN A 149 8.63 -0.06 13.07
N VAL A 150 9.66 0.79 13.11
CA VAL A 150 10.82 0.57 13.98
C VAL A 150 10.38 0.73 15.44
N VAL A 151 9.66 1.81 15.75
CA VAL A 151 9.14 2.07 17.10
C VAL A 151 8.16 0.98 17.53
N GLN A 152 7.29 0.50 16.64
CA GLN A 152 6.35 -0.59 16.95
C GLN A 152 7.07 -1.89 17.32
N LYS A 153 8.19 -2.20 16.65
CA LYS A 153 8.90 -3.48 16.80
C LYS A 153 9.87 -3.50 17.98
N LEU A 154 10.37 -2.34 18.42
CA LEU A 154 11.24 -2.24 19.58
C LEU A 154 10.40 -2.20 20.85
N THR A 155 10.17 -3.39 21.41
CA THR A 155 9.52 -3.61 22.70
C THR A 155 10.53 -3.44 23.85
N PRO A 156 10.08 -3.25 25.11
CA PRO A 156 10.97 -3.18 26.28
C PRO A 156 11.98 -4.34 26.37
N GLU A 157 11.52 -5.56 26.05
CA GLU A 157 12.30 -6.81 26.08
C GLU A 157 13.19 -7.03 24.85
N SER A 158 13.17 -6.12 23.86
CA SER A 158 13.97 -6.29 22.65
C SER A 158 15.46 -6.18 22.98
N THR A 159 16.25 -7.20 22.64
CA THR A 159 17.72 -7.12 22.74
C THR A 159 18.27 -6.18 21.68
N VAL A 160 19.04 -5.18 22.11
CA VAL A 160 19.69 -4.19 21.24
C VAL A 160 21.16 -4.01 21.63
N HIS A 161 21.96 -3.44 20.74
CA HIS A 161 23.31 -3.03 21.08
C HIS A 161 23.30 -1.67 21.76
N HIS A 162 23.96 -1.56 22.92
CA HIS A 162 24.16 -0.29 23.60
C HIS A 162 24.96 0.68 22.70
N PRO A 163 24.52 1.94 22.51
CA PRO A 163 25.12 2.83 21.50
C PRO A 163 26.60 3.15 21.74
N HIS A 164 27.02 3.23 23.02
CA HIS A 164 28.40 3.54 23.38
C HIS A 164 29.30 2.33 23.67
N SER A 165 28.81 1.31 24.40
CA SER A 165 29.64 0.14 24.76
C SER A 165 29.60 -0.98 23.71
N GLY A 166 28.54 -1.06 22.90
CA GLY A 166 28.32 -2.14 21.93
C GLY A 166 27.75 -3.43 22.51
N ASP A 167 27.61 -3.53 23.84
CA ASP A 167 27.09 -4.71 24.52
C ASP A 167 25.62 -4.98 24.17
N GLU A 168 25.23 -6.24 24.16
CA GLU A 168 23.82 -6.64 24.03
C GLU A 168 23.08 -6.40 25.35
N VAL A 169 22.08 -5.53 25.33
CA VAL A 169 21.29 -5.14 26.49
C VAL A 169 19.79 -5.10 26.14
N PRO A 170 18.89 -5.32 27.11
CA PRO A 170 17.46 -5.07 26.91
C PRO A 170 17.20 -3.61 26.56
N PHE A 171 16.29 -3.34 25.62
CA PHE A 171 15.98 -1.98 25.19
C PHE A 171 15.50 -1.09 26.36
N GLU A 172 14.79 -1.67 27.33
CA GLU A 172 14.35 -0.95 28.52
C GLU A 172 15.47 -0.54 29.48
N SER A 173 16.63 -1.18 29.46
CA SER A 173 17.74 -0.80 30.35
C SER A 173 18.43 0.49 29.90
N LEU A 174 18.23 0.89 28.64
CA LEU A 174 18.79 2.12 28.08
C LEU A 174 18.07 3.37 28.62
N SER A 175 18.83 4.46 28.79
CA SER A 175 18.27 5.79 29.08
C SER A 175 17.48 6.34 27.89
N SER A 176 16.63 7.34 28.11
CA SER A 176 15.82 7.93 27.03
C SER A 176 16.66 8.49 25.85
N PRO A 177 17.81 9.15 26.07
CA PRO A 177 18.71 9.55 24.98
C PRO A 177 19.28 8.36 24.20
N GLU A 178 19.74 7.31 24.89
CA GLU A 178 20.30 6.11 24.26
C GLU A 178 19.25 5.35 23.46
N ARG A 179 18.03 5.21 24.00
CA ARG A 179 16.89 4.63 23.28
C ARG A 179 16.60 5.38 21.98
N PHE A 180 16.63 6.71 22.02
CA PHE A 180 16.42 7.54 20.84
C PHE A 180 17.53 7.29 19.78
N GLU A 181 18.79 7.23 20.20
CA GLU A 181 19.92 6.97 19.30
C GLU A 181 19.84 5.58 18.65
N VAL A 182 19.49 4.55 19.44
CA VAL A 182 19.27 3.19 18.95
C VAL A 182 18.13 3.16 17.93
N ILE A 183 16.98 3.77 18.26
CA ILE A 183 15.83 3.85 17.34
C ILE A 183 16.22 4.57 16.04
N ARG A 184 16.87 5.74 16.14
CA ARG A 184 17.31 6.51 14.97
C ARG A 184 18.22 5.69 14.08
N THR A 185 19.19 4.98 14.66
CA THR A 185 20.10 4.10 13.90
C THR A 185 19.33 3.01 13.14
N HIS A 186 18.33 2.38 13.76
CA HIS A 186 17.48 1.38 13.09
C HIS A 186 16.61 1.99 11.98
N VAL A 187 16.13 3.22 12.17
CA VAL A 187 15.39 3.98 11.15
C VAL A 187 16.31 4.27 9.97
N ASP A 188 17.50 4.83 10.20
CA ASP A 188 18.45 5.21 9.16
C ASP A 188 18.86 4.00 8.31
N GLN A 189 19.20 2.88 8.95
CA GLN A 189 19.54 1.62 8.27
C GLN A 189 18.38 1.12 7.39
N ARG A 190 17.14 1.18 7.88
CA ARG A 190 15.97 0.73 7.11
C ARG A 190 15.59 1.68 5.99
N THR A 191 15.76 2.99 6.20
CA THR A 191 15.54 4.01 5.19
C THR A 191 16.56 3.86 4.07
N HIS A 192 17.84 3.68 4.39
CA HIS A 192 18.89 3.42 3.39
C HIS A 192 18.59 2.15 2.58
N ALA A 193 18.32 1.02 3.25
CA ALA A 193 17.97 -0.22 2.57
C ALA A 193 16.67 -0.14 1.74
N TYR A 194 15.75 0.77 2.07
CA TYR A 194 14.56 1.04 1.27
C TYR A 194 14.91 1.77 -0.02
N HIS A 195 15.74 2.83 0.07
CA HIS A 195 16.18 3.62 -1.07
C HIS A 195 17.04 2.80 -2.03
N GLU A 196 18.02 2.03 -1.53
CA GLU A 196 18.81 1.10 -2.36
C GLU A 196 17.93 0.12 -3.14
N LYS A 197 16.87 -0.40 -2.51
CA LYS A 197 15.91 -1.28 -3.19
C LYS A 197 15.08 -0.55 -4.25
N GLN A 198 14.73 0.71 -4.02
CA GLN A 198 14.02 1.51 -5.04
C GLN A 198 14.93 1.81 -6.22
N GLU A 199 16.18 2.20 -5.98
CA GLU A 199 17.18 2.45 -7.03
C GLU A 199 17.49 1.19 -7.83
N ALA A 200 17.72 0.05 -7.17
CA ALA A 200 17.93 -1.22 -7.83
C ALA A 200 16.72 -1.63 -8.69
N LYS A 201 15.50 -1.31 -8.24
CA LYS A 201 14.27 -1.57 -9.01
C LYS A 201 14.12 -0.61 -10.20
N ALA A 202 14.48 0.66 -10.04
CA ALA A 202 14.46 1.66 -11.11
C ALA A 202 15.51 1.38 -12.19
N ASN A 203 16.70 0.91 -11.78
CA ASN A 203 17.81 0.56 -12.67
C ASN A 203 17.70 -0.86 -13.24
N LYS A 204 16.75 -1.68 -12.77
CA LYS A 204 16.54 -3.01 -13.31
C LYS A 204 16.04 -2.91 -14.74
N ALA A 205 16.83 -3.44 -15.68
CA ALA A 205 16.45 -3.53 -17.08
C ALA A 205 15.03 -4.13 -17.21
N PRO A 206 14.17 -3.61 -18.11
CA PRO A 206 12.88 -4.20 -18.38
C PRO A 206 13.07 -5.68 -18.66
N VAL A 207 12.40 -6.54 -17.88
CA VAL A 207 12.36 -7.97 -18.22
C VAL A 207 11.68 -8.05 -19.58
N GLU A 208 12.38 -8.57 -20.58
CA GLU A 208 11.81 -8.82 -21.90
C GLU A 208 10.65 -9.80 -21.72
N ASN A 209 9.43 -9.26 -21.67
CA ASN A 209 8.22 -10.05 -21.60
C ASN A 209 7.97 -10.59 -23.01
N VAL A 210 8.62 -11.72 -23.32
CA VAL A 210 8.33 -12.46 -24.55
C VAL A 210 6.85 -12.85 -24.51
N ASN A 211 6.09 -12.33 -25.46
CA ASN A 211 4.76 -12.85 -25.72
C ASN A 211 4.93 -14.24 -26.32
N TRP A 212 4.88 -15.26 -25.47
CA TRP A 212 5.21 -16.63 -25.83
C TRP A 212 4.30 -17.17 -26.95
N THR A 213 3.05 -16.71 -27.06
CA THR A 213 2.16 -17.11 -28.15
C THR A 213 2.63 -16.57 -29.48
N ASP A 214 2.93 -15.26 -29.53
CA ASP A 214 3.42 -14.62 -30.75
C ASP A 214 4.81 -15.14 -31.11
N TRP A 215 5.64 -15.43 -30.10
CA TRP A 215 6.94 -16.03 -30.30
C TRP A 215 6.85 -17.40 -30.99
N CYS A 216 5.94 -18.29 -30.55
CA CYS A 216 5.76 -19.59 -31.20
C CYS A 216 5.43 -19.42 -32.70
N VAL A 217 4.52 -18.51 -33.04
CA VAL A 217 4.10 -18.27 -34.43
C VAL A 217 5.24 -17.64 -35.25
N ASN A 218 5.89 -16.62 -34.71
CA ASN A 218 6.98 -15.91 -35.38
C ASN A 218 8.20 -16.81 -35.59
N TYR A 219 8.60 -17.56 -34.55
CA TYR A 219 9.71 -18.51 -34.63
C TYR A 219 9.42 -19.61 -35.66
N ALA A 220 8.18 -20.12 -35.69
CA ALA A 220 7.77 -21.09 -36.70
C ALA A 220 7.88 -20.55 -38.13
N GLY A 221 7.52 -19.29 -38.36
CA GLY A 221 7.63 -18.67 -39.69
C GLY A 221 9.04 -18.27 -40.11
N GLN A 222 9.97 -18.10 -39.17
CA GLN A 222 11.28 -17.51 -39.44
C GLN A 222 12.45 -18.51 -39.31
N ALA A 223 12.34 -19.49 -38.42
CA ALA A 223 13.48 -20.30 -37.99
C ALA A 223 13.28 -21.82 -38.16
N LEU A 224 12.04 -22.30 -38.26
CA LEU A 224 11.80 -23.72 -38.48
C LEU A 224 12.10 -24.11 -39.94
N GLY A 225 12.83 -25.21 -40.11
CA GLY A 225 13.05 -25.84 -41.40
C GLY A 225 11.79 -26.54 -41.92
N PRO A 226 11.77 -26.92 -43.22
CA PRO A 226 10.64 -27.61 -43.82
C PRO A 226 10.26 -28.88 -43.04
N GLY A 227 9.00 -28.98 -42.61
CA GLY A 227 8.48 -30.14 -41.86
C GLY A 227 8.76 -30.12 -40.36
N GLN A 228 9.52 -29.16 -39.84
CA GLN A 228 9.72 -29.01 -38.39
C GLN A 228 8.49 -28.35 -37.74
N ARG A 229 8.25 -28.66 -36.46
CA ARG A 229 7.16 -28.07 -35.67
C ARG A 229 7.55 -27.88 -34.20
N ILE A 230 6.89 -26.94 -33.56
CA ILE A 230 6.95 -26.78 -32.10
C ILE A 230 5.85 -27.65 -31.49
N GLU A 231 6.21 -28.49 -30.52
CA GLU A 231 5.27 -29.25 -29.70
C GLU A 231 5.31 -28.76 -28.26
N ILE A 232 4.13 -28.60 -27.67
CA ILE A 232 3.97 -28.36 -26.24
C ILE A 232 3.23 -29.56 -25.67
N VAL A 233 3.94 -30.33 -24.86
CA VAL A 233 3.46 -31.61 -24.33
C VAL A 233 3.24 -31.48 -22.83
N VAL A 234 2.16 -32.07 -22.32
CA VAL A 234 1.87 -32.11 -20.88
C VAL A 234 1.76 -33.56 -20.45
N GLU A 235 2.71 -33.99 -19.62
CA GLU A 235 2.82 -35.37 -19.14
C GLU A 235 2.95 -35.40 -17.62
N ARG A 236 2.75 -36.58 -17.02
CA ARG A 236 3.00 -36.78 -15.59
C ARG A 236 4.48 -37.06 -15.38
N ASP A 237 5.11 -36.34 -14.46
CA ASP A 237 6.47 -36.65 -14.02
C ASP A 237 6.52 -37.92 -13.17
N GLY A 238 7.73 -38.40 -12.85
CA GLY A 238 7.93 -39.60 -12.02
C GLY A 238 7.34 -39.48 -10.60
N GLY A 239 6.98 -38.28 -10.15
CA GLY A 239 6.28 -38.01 -8.89
C GLY A 239 4.75 -37.87 -9.04
N GLY A 240 4.21 -38.02 -10.25
CA GLY A 240 2.78 -37.93 -10.55
C GLY A 240 2.26 -36.51 -10.80
N ALA A 241 3.10 -35.48 -10.76
CA ALA A 241 2.70 -34.10 -11.05
C ALA A 241 2.70 -33.85 -12.56
N ALA A 242 1.72 -33.10 -13.06
CA ALA A 242 1.69 -32.70 -14.46
C ALA A 242 2.80 -31.66 -14.76
N ARG A 243 3.59 -31.90 -15.79
CA ARG A 243 4.65 -31.02 -16.28
C ARG A 243 4.45 -30.75 -17.76
N ALA A 244 4.49 -29.47 -18.11
CA ALA A 244 4.51 -29.00 -19.48
C ALA A 244 5.96 -28.90 -19.98
N GLN A 245 6.21 -29.33 -21.21
CA GLN A 245 7.50 -29.25 -21.87
C GLN A 245 7.31 -28.76 -23.31
N ALA A 246 8.14 -27.83 -23.75
CA ALA A 246 8.10 -27.31 -25.11
C ALA A 246 9.35 -27.76 -25.86
N ARG A 247 9.17 -28.24 -27.09
CA ARG A 247 10.24 -28.82 -27.91
C ARG A 247 10.06 -28.51 -29.40
N ILE A 248 11.14 -28.55 -30.14
CA ILE A 248 11.16 -28.52 -31.61
C ILE A 248 11.46 -29.93 -32.09
N VAL A 249 10.63 -30.43 -33.00
CA VAL A 249 10.79 -31.78 -33.57
C VAL A 249 10.72 -31.75 -35.09
N ASP A 250 11.42 -32.68 -35.72
CA ASP A 250 11.18 -33.01 -37.13
C ASP A 250 9.84 -33.74 -37.26
N GLY A 251 8.94 -33.21 -38.08
CA GLY A 251 7.59 -33.72 -38.19
C GLY A 251 7.46 -35.06 -38.92
N ALA A 252 8.47 -35.46 -39.70
CA ALA A 252 8.49 -36.70 -40.46
C ALA A 252 9.18 -37.84 -39.70
N THR A 253 10.30 -37.56 -39.04
CA THR A 253 11.09 -38.57 -38.30
C THR A 253 10.72 -38.64 -36.83
N GLY A 254 10.15 -37.57 -36.27
CA GLY A 254 9.94 -37.42 -34.83
C GLY A 254 11.21 -37.12 -34.05
N GLU A 255 12.31 -36.81 -34.74
CA GLU A 255 13.59 -36.46 -34.11
C GLU A 255 13.47 -35.17 -33.28
N LEU A 256 14.01 -35.19 -32.07
CA LEU A 256 14.06 -34.05 -31.17
C LEU A 256 15.21 -33.12 -31.56
N LEU A 257 14.89 -31.88 -31.94
CA LEU A 257 15.86 -30.90 -32.43
C LEU A 257 16.28 -29.89 -31.34
N ALA A 258 15.34 -29.51 -30.48
CA ALA A 258 15.60 -28.66 -29.31
C ALA A 258 14.53 -28.89 -28.24
N GLU A 259 14.89 -28.73 -26.96
CA GLU A 259 13.97 -28.96 -25.86
C GLU A 259 14.23 -28.03 -24.69
N GLY A 260 13.18 -27.34 -24.22
CA GLY A 260 13.24 -26.55 -23.00
C GLY A 260 13.00 -27.39 -21.74
N GLN A 261 13.52 -26.94 -20.60
CA GLN A 261 13.22 -27.56 -19.30
C GLN A 261 11.71 -27.60 -19.01
N GLY A 262 11.24 -28.72 -18.44
CA GLY A 262 9.85 -28.90 -18.03
C GLY A 262 9.40 -27.93 -16.92
N ALA A 263 8.14 -27.51 -16.94
CA ALA A 263 7.59 -26.49 -16.06
C ALA A 263 6.13 -26.79 -15.63
N PRO A 264 5.65 -26.22 -14.52
CA PRO A 264 4.26 -26.44 -14.07
C PRO A 264 3.20 -25.72 -14.93
N PHE A 265 3.59 -24.78 -15.80
CA PHE A 265 2.67 -24.00 -16.64
C PHE A 265 3.20 -23.84 -18.07
N LEU A 266 2.30 -23.85 -19.06
CA LEU A 266 2.64 -23.79 -20.50
C LEU A 266 3.57 -22.62 -20.85
N LYS A 267 3.25 -21.41 -20.37
CA LYS A 267 4.06 -20.20 -20.62
C LYS A 267 5.52 -20.42 -20.22
N LYS A 268 5.77 -21.00 -19.04
CA LYS A 268 7.14 -21.21 -18.55
C LYS A 268 7.87 -22.28 -19.35
N ALA A 269 7.18 -23.33 -19.81
CA ALA A 269 7.76 -24.34 -20.69
C ALA A 269 8.22 -23.73 -22.02
N VAL A 270 7.39 -22.90 -22.65
CA VAL A 270 7.77 -22.20 -23.89
C VAL A 270 8.90 -21.21 -23.66
N LEU A 271 8.88 -20.44 -22.56
CA LEU A 271 9.98 -19.53 -22.24
C LEU A 271 11.31 -20.26 -21.98
N ASN A 272 11.26 -21.49 -21.47
CA ASN A 272 12.46 -22.31 -21.32
C ASN A 272 12.98 -22.77 -22.69
N LEU A 273 12.10 -23.13 -23.64
CA LEU A 273 12.50 -23.40 -25.02
C LEU A 273 13.06 -22.15 -25.72
N VAL A 274 12.44 -20.98 -25.49
CA VAL A 274 12.96 -19.70 -26.01
C VAL A 274 14.39 -19.44 -25.55
N ALA A 275 14.67 -19.70 -24.26
CA ALA A 275 16.01 -19.54 -23.71
C ALA A 275 16.99 -20.55 -24.32
N GLU A 276 16.55 -21.80 -24.54
CA GLU A 276 17.38 -22.85 -25.15
C GLU A 276 17.78 -22.50 -26.59
N VAL A 277 16.87 -21.95 -27.39
CA VAL A 277 17.16 -21.65 -28.81
C VAL A 277 17.77 -20.27 -29.05
N LYS A 278 17.71 -19.38 -28.04
CA LYS A 278 18.41 -18.07 -28.06
C LYS A 278 19.82 -18.14 -27.48
N GLY A 279 20.11 -19.14 -26.64
CA GLY A 279 21.42 -19.39 -26.02
C GLY A 279 22.38 -20.09 -26.98
#